data_AF-A0A2V8HFC6-F1
#
_entry.id   AF-A0A2V8HFC6-F1
#
_cell.length_a   1.000
_cell.length_b   1.000
_cell.length_c   1.000
_cell.angle_alpha   90.00
_cell.angle_beta   90.00
_cell.angle_gamma   90.00
#
_symmetry.space_group_name_H-M   'P 1'
#
loop_
_entity.id
_entity.type
_entity.pdbx_description
1 polymer ?
#
loop_
_entity_poly.entity_id
_entity_poly.type
_entity_poly.pdbx_seq_one_letter_code
_entity_poly.pdbx_strand_id
1 'polypeptide(L)'
;MSHTYNGSSGSTASYVATARATDVEGERSNATTLVNVTPRAPLSVDLAVAPGDGTHPVTETFTATVNGGTGARFDWDFGDGATATTASNKTSHVYSTANNYTATVTVTTTDGRTATGRVEFNVK
;
A
#
# COMPACT_ATOMS: atom_id res chain seq x y z
N MET A 1 11.41 4.65 31.45
CA MET A 1 11.57 5.91 30.68
C MET A 1 11.34 5.58 29.22
N SER A 2 10.26 6.10 28.62
CA SER A 2 9.99 5.94 27.17
C SER A 2 10.76 7.03 26.42
N HIS A 3 11.56 6.65 25.42
CA HIS A 3 12.17 7.59 24.48
C HIS A 3 11.52 7.37 23.12
N THR A 4 10.88 8.42 22.60
CA THR A 4 10.29 8.45 21.27
C THR A 4 11.35 8.95 20.28
N TYR A 5 11.83 8.09 19.39
CA TYR A 5 12.78 8.47 18.33
C TYR A 5 12.01 8.86 17.07
N ASN A 6 12.03 10.14 16.71
CA ASN A 6 11.52 10.63 15.42
C ASN A 6 12.62 10.53 14.37
N GLY A 7 12.62 9.45 13.59
CA GLY A 7 13.53 9.29 12.44
C GLY A 7 13.11 10.17 11.27
N SER A 8 14.04 11.00 10.78
CA SER A 8 13.90 11.74 9.53
C SER A 8 13.84 10.78 8.34
N SER A 9 12.87 11.02 7.47
CA SER A 9 12.58 10.28 6.24
C SER A 9 13.81 9.92 5.40
N GLY A 10 14.08 8.61 5.24
CA GLY A 10 14.72 8.11 4.01
C GLY A 10 16.11 7.48 4.09
N SER A 11 16.70 7.21 5.25
CA SER A 11 17.96 6.47 5.35
C SER A 11 17.92 5.45 6.48
N THR A 12 18.48 4.27 6.27
CA THR A 12 18.72 3.31 7.36
C THR A 12 19.56 4.01 8.41
N ALA A 13 18.94 4.34 9.54
CA ALA A 13 19.61 4.98 10.65
C ALA A 13 19.74 3.94 11.77
N SER A 14 20.98 3.62 12.11
CA SER A 14 21.30 2.89 13.33
C SER A 14 21.39 3.89 14.46
N TYR A 15 20.46 3.81 15.42
CA TYR A 15 20.52 4.64 16.61
C TYR A 15 21.23 3.85 17.72
N VAL A 16 22.22 4.48 18.36
CA VAL A 16 22.87 3.93 19.55
C VAL A 16 22.10 4.44 20.78
N ALA A 17 21.32 3.56 21.40
CA ALA A 17 20.76 3.86 22.70
C ALA A 17 21.83 3.54 23.77
N THR A 18 22.20 4.54 24.57
CA THR A 18 23.19 4.38 25.65
C THR A 18 22.48 4.48 26.99
N ALA A 19 22.54 3.42 27.78
CA ALA A 19 22.15 3.44 29.18
C ALA A 19 23.41 3.69 30.02
N ARG A 20 23.35 4.68 30.92
CA ARG A 20 24.43 4.97 31.87
C ARG A 20 23.99 4.58 33.28
N ALA A 21 24.72 3.65 33.89
CA ALA A 21 24.63 3.39 35.31
C ALA A 21 25.71 4.19 36.03
N THR A 22 25.38 4.73 37.20
CA THR A 22 26.37 5.35 38.11
C THR A 22 26.13 4.76 39.49
N ASP A 23 27.18 4.21 40.09
CA ASP A 23 27.11 3.67 41.44
C ASP A 23 27.19 4.81 42.49
N VAL A 24 26.95 4.50 43.77
CA VAL A 24 27.03 5.42 44.90
C VAL A 24 28.43 5.99 45.13
N GLU A 25 29.49 5.29 44.74
CA GLU A 25 30.89 5.74 44.76
C GLU A 25 31.28 6.55 43.51
N GLY A 26 30.37 6.65 42.53
CA GLY A 26 30.51 7.47 41.33
C GLY A 26 31.09 6.74 40.11
N GLU A 27 31.34 5.43 40.19
CA GLU A 27 31.78 4.60 39.07
C GLU A 27 30.71 4.61 37.97
N ARG A 28 31.12 4.73 36.71
CA ARG A 28 30.21 4.80 35.56
C ARG A 28 30.39 3.62 34.63
N SER A 29 29.29 2.94 34.34
CA SER A 29 29.23 1.93 33.28
C SER A 29 28.22 2.34 32.22
N ASN A 30 28.58 2.15 30.95
CA ASN A 30 27.71 2.41 29.82
C ASN A 30 27.37 1.08 29.14
N ALA A 31 26.09 0.84 28.88
CA ALA A 31 25.62 -0.23 28.01
C ALA A 31 25.02 0.40 26.75
N THR A 32 25.45 -0.04 25.58
CA THR A 32 24.91 0.41 24.29
C THR A 32 24.11 -0.69 23.63
N THR A 33 23.01 -0.33 22.97
CA THR A 33 22.28 -1.23 22.07
C THR A 33 22.02 -0.53 20.74
N LEU A 34 22.10 -1.31 19.66
CA LEU A 34 21.81 -0.85 18.30
C LEU A 34 20.33 -1.03 18.01
N VAL A 35 19.67 0.05 17.61
CA VAL A 35 18.31 0.01 17.07
C VAL A 35 18.39 0.24 15.56
N ASN A 36 18.08 -0.80 14.80
CA ASN A 36 18.02 -0.73 13.34
C ASN A 36 16.64 -0.24 12.90
N VAL A 37 16.59 0.91 12.24
CA VAL A 37 15.37 1.41 11.60
C VAL A 37 15.52 1.20 10.09
N THR A 38 14.74 0.27 9.53
CA THR A 38 14.74 -0.01 8.10
C THR A 38 13.71 0.90 7.40
N PRO A 39 14.09 1.67 6.37
CA PRO A 39 13.14 2.47 5.60
C PRO A 39 12.11 1.55 4.96
N ARG A 40 10.83 1.91 5.08
CA ARG A 40 9.75 1.16 4.46
C ARG A 40 9.72 1.43 2.96
N ALA A 41 9.57 0.38 2.15
CA ALA A 41 9.41 0.50 0.70
C ALA A 41 8.26 1.47 0.33
N PRO A 42 8.42 2.26 -0.74
CA PRO A 42 7.32 3.08 -1.27
C PRO A 42 6.15 2.17 -1.65
N LEU A 43 4.93 2.60 -1.35
CA LEU A 43 3.72 1.84 -1.67
C LEU A 43 3.17 2.37 -3.00
N SER A 44 2.99 1.49 -3.99
CA SER A 44 2.34 1.81 -5.26
C SER A 44 1.42 0.68 -5.69
N VAL A 45 0.48 1.00 -6.59
CA VAL A 45 -0.47 0.05 -7.15
C VAL A 45 -0.55 0.24 -8.66
N ASP A 46 -0.30 -0.85 -9.40
CA ASP A 46 -0.51 -0.89 -10.84
C ASP A 46 -1.85 -1.57 -11.12
N LEU A 47 -2.71 -0.90 -11.88
CA LEU A 47 -4.03 -1.42 -12.25
C LEU A 47 -4.00 -1.84 -13.72
N ALA A 48 -4.36 -3.10 -13.98
CA ALA A 48 -4.52 -3.64 -15.32
C ALA A 48 -5.97 -4.10 -15.54
N VAL A 49 -6.45 -3.97 -16.77
CA VAL A 49 -7.74 -4.50 -17.23
C VAL A 49 -7.51 -5.51 -18.35
N ALA A 50 -8.23 -6.62 -18.29
CA ALA A 50 -8.30 -7.60 -19.35
C ALA A 50 -9.70 -7.57 -19.96
N PRO A 51 -9.83 -7.27 -21.27
CA PRO A 51 -11.12 -7.17 -21.93
C PRO A 51 -11.83 -8.50 -21.99
N GLY A 52 -13.15 -8.43 -21.86
CA GLY A 52 -14.03 -9.56 -22.12
C GLY A 52 -14.22 -9.78 -23.62
N ASP A 53 -14.64 -10.98 -23.99
CA ASP A 53 -15.09 -11.28 -25.35
C ASP A 53 -16.60 -11.06 -25.47
N GLY A 54 -17.06 -10.53 -26.61
CA GLY A 54 -18.47 -10.55 -27.00
C GLY A 54 -19.07 -9.19 -27.39
N THR A 55 -20.40 -9.19 -27.53
CA THR A 55 -21.23 -7.99 -27.71
C THR A 55 -21.82 -7.58 -26.36
N HIS A 56 -22.08 -6.29 -26.16
CA HIS A 56 -22.62 -5.81 -24.88
C HIS A 56 -23.82 -6.63 -24.37
N PRO A 57 -23.89 -6.86 -23.05
CA PRO A 57 -22.93 -6.44 -22.03
C PRO A 57 -21.61 -7.24 -22.05
N VAL A 58 -20.46 -6.55 -21.87
CA VAL A 58 -19.11 -7.16 -21.83
C VAL A 58 -18.59 -7.20 -20.40
N THR A 59 -17.92 -8.28 -20.01
CA THR A 59 -17.34 -8.44 -18.67
C THR A 59 -15.84 -8.16 -18.70
N GLU A 60 -15.42 -7.07 -18.07
CA GLU A 60 -14.01 -6.68 -17.95
C GLU A 60 -13.43 -7.20 -16.65
N THR A 61 -12.19 -7.68 -16.68
CA THR A 61 -11.50 -8.18 -15.48
C THR A 61 -10.39 -7.24 -15.04
N PHE A 62 -10.44 -6.79 -13.79
CA PHE A 62 -9.47 -5.88 -13.19
C PHE A 62 -8.51 -6.64 -12.28
N THR A 63 -7.22 -6.32 -12.38
CA THR A 63 -6.18 -6.87 -11.50
C THR A 63 -5.31 -5.74 -10.96
N ALA A 64 -5.23 -5.64 -9.64
CA ALA A 64 -4.37 -4.69 -8.94
C ALA A 64 -3.09 -5.40 -8.47
N THR A 65 -1.94 -4.87 -8.87
CA THR A 65 -0.62 -5.33 -8.41
C THR A 65 -0.11 -4.35 -7.36
N VAL A 66 0.06 -4.81 -6.12
CA VAL A 66 0.49 -3.99 -4.99
C VAL A 66 2.00 -4.14 -4.81
N ASN A 67 2.74 -3.04 -4.82
CA ASN A 67 4.19 -3.02 -4.62
C ASN A 67 4.53 -2.32 -3.29
N GLY A 68 5.46 -2.87 -2.52
CA GLY A 68 5.88 -2.27 -1.25
C GLY A 68 4.86 -2.39 -0.11
N GLY A 69 4.00 -3.43 -0.17
CA GLY A 69 3.06 -3.79 0.89
C GLY A 69 2.19 -4.99 0.52
N THR A 70 1.33 -5.42 1.44
CA THR A 70 0.34 -6.48 1.21
C THR A 70 -1.06 -5.88 1.28
N GLY A 71 -1.79 -5.90 0.17
CA GLY A 71 -3.17 -5.40 0.12
C GLY A 71 -4.12 -6.25 0.98
N ALA A 72 -4.95 -5.60 1.78
CA ALA A 72 -5.95 -6.22 2.64
C ALA A 72 -7.38 -5.87 2.20
N ARG A 73 -7.57 -4.68 1.62
CA ARG A 73 -8.86 -4.18 1.11
C ARG A 73 -8.63 -3.42 -0.18
N PHE A 74 -9.48 -3.67 -1.16
CA PHE A 74 -9.46 -3.05 -2.48
C PHE A 74 -10.82 -2.40 -2.71
N ASP A 75 -10.82 -1.08 -2.82
CA ASP A 75 -11.99 -0.25 -3.12
C ASP A 75 -11.92 0.16 -4.59
N TRP A 76 -12.84 -0.37 -5.38
CA TRP A 76 -12.91 -0.22 -6.82
C TRP A 76 -13.96 0.81 -7.20
N ASP A 77 -13.60 1.67 -8.15
CA ASP A 77 -14.52 2.50 -8.93
C ASP A 77 -14.31 2.12 -10.39
N PHE A 78 -15.37 1.68 -11.06
CA PHE A 78 -15.30 1.19 -12.43
C PHE A 78 -15.41 2.32 -13.47
N GLY A 79 -15.70 3.55 -13.03
CA GLY A 79 -15.78 4.73 -13.91
C GLY A 79 -17.11 4.86 -14.66
N ASP A 80 -18.04 3.93 -14.48
CA ASP A 80 -19.44 3.99 -14.96
C ASP A 80 -20.44 4.39 -13.84
N GLY A 81 -19.91 4.71 -12.65
CA GLY A 81 -20.68 5.01 -11.44
C GLY A 81 -20.89 3.81 -10.52
N ALA A 82 -20.51 2.60 -10.93
CA ALA A 82 -20.50 1.44 -10.05
C ALA A 82 -19.20 1.34 -9.24
N THR A 83 -19.33 0.86 -8.01
CA THR A 83 -18.20 0.65 -7.09
C THR A 83 -18.28 -0.71 -6.44
N ALA A 84 -17.14 -1.25 -6.01
CA ALA A 84 -17.08 -2.48 -5.24
C ALA A 84 -15.99 -2.44 -4.16
N THR A 85 -16.15 -3.22 -3.10
CA THR A 85 -15.09 -3.44 -2.11
C THR A 85 -14.80 -4.94 -2.03
N THR A 86 -13.54 -5.33 -2.19
CA THR A 86 -13.10 -6.74 -2.11
C THR A 86 -11.88 -6.89 -1.21
N ALA A 87 -11.66 -8.12 -0.72
CA ALA A 87 -10.40 -8.52 -0.09
C ALA A 87 -9.39 -9.08 -1.12
N SER A 88 -9.87 -9.45 -2.32
CA SER A 88 -9.05 -9.94 -3.43
C SER A 88 -8.54 -8.78 -4.29
N ASN A 89 -7.33 -8.92 -4.82
CA ASN A 89 -6.73 -7.97 -5.76
C ASN A 89 -7.27 -8.10 -7.20
N LYS A 90 -8.23 -9.01 -7.42
CA LYS A 90 -8.86 -9.26 -8.72
C LYS A 90 -10.38 -9.19 -8.58
N THR A 91 -11.03 -8.50 -9.51
CA THR A 91 -12.49 -8.39 -9.61
C THR A 91 -12.92 -8.29 -11.07
N SER A 92 -14.22 -8.46 -11.34
CA SER A 92 -14.80 -8.30 -12.68
C SER A 92 -16.00 -7.36 -12.61
N HIS A 93 -16.21 -6.57 -13.66
CA HIS A 93 -17.37 -5.68 -13.79
C HIS A 93 -17.97 -5.76 -15.18
N VAL A 94 -19.28 -5.56 -15.27
CA VAL A 94 -20.05 -5.71 -16.50
C VAL A 94 -20.40 -4.33 -17.04
N TYR A 95 -19.98 -4.03 -18.28
CA TYR A 95 -20.27 -2.77 -18.97
C TYR A 95 -21.33 -2.98 -20.05
N SER A 96 -22.42 -2.22 -19.97
CA SER A 96 -23.55 -2.32 -20.93
C SER A 96 -23.36 -1.48 -22.20
N THR A 97 -22.43 -0.53 -22.21
CA THR A 97 -22.26 0.43 -23.31
C THR A 97 -20.80 0.60 -23.68
N ALA A 98 -20.49 0.61 -24.98
CA ALA A 98 -19.16 0.98 -25.48
C ALA A 98 -18.87 2.44 -25.12
N ASN A 99 -17.75 2.65 -24.43
CA ASN A 99 -17.22 3.96 -24.10
C ASN A 99 -15.76 3.84 -23.63
N ASN A 100 -15.08 4.97 -23.50
CA ASN A 100 -13.84 5.05 -22.75
C ASN A 100 -14.18 5.21 -21.25
N TYR A 101 -13.66 4.31 -20.43
CA TYR A 101 -13.84 4.33 -18.98
C TYR A 101 -12.49 4.51 -18.29
N THR A 102 -12.54 5.12 -17.10
CA THR A 102 -11.38 5.22 -16.20
C THR A 102 -11.71 4.48 -14.92
N ALA A 103 -11.13 3.29 -14.75
CA ALA A 103 -11.27 2.55 -13.50
C ALA A 103 -10.20 3.00 -12.52
N THR A 104 -10.56 3.09 -11.24
CA THR A 104 -9.64 3.38 -10.15
C THR A 104 -9.75 2.32 -9.06
N VAL A 105 -8.65 2.06 -8.36
CA VAL A 105 -8.63 1.20 -7.18
C VAL A 105 -7.85 1.89 -6.08
N THR A 106 -8.42 1.93 -4.88
CA THR A 106 -7.72 2.32 -3.66
C THR A 106 -7.45 1.08 -2.83
N VAL A 107 -6.18 0.80 -2.57
CA VAL A 107 -5.73 -0.35 -1.78
C VAL A 107 -5.38 0.12 -0.39
N THR A 108 -5.93 -0.55 0.62
CA THR A 108 -5.46 -0.45 2.00
C THR A 108 -4.65 -1.70 2.33
N THR A 109 -3.42 -1.52 2.79
CA THR A 109 -2.53 -2.61 3.17
C THR A 109 -2.74 -3.07 4.61
N THR A 110 -2.25 -4.26 4.95
CA THR A 110 -2.35 -4.85 6.30
C THR A 110 -1.73 -4.00 7.41
N ASP A 111 -0.78 -3.14 7.06
CA ASP A 111 -0.14 -2.18 7.97
C ASP A 111 -0.76 -0.77 7.91
N GLY A 112 -1.95 -0.65 7.32
CA GLY A 112 -2.78 0.56 7.36
C GLY A 112 -2.38 1.66 6.37
N ARG A 113 -1.48 1.39 5.42
CA ARG A 113 -1.13 2.35 4.37
C ARG A 113 -2.07 2.24 3.18
N THR A 114 -2.23 3.35 2.46
CA THR A 114 -3.12 3.43 1.31
C THR A 114 -2.37 3.85 0.05
N ALA A 115 -2.75 3.29 -1.09
CA ALA A 115 -2.28 3.72 -2.40
C ALA A 115 -3.39 3.56 -3.45
N THR A 116 -3.34 4.37 -4.50
CA THR A 116 -4.35 4.40 -5.54
C THR A 116 -3.71 4.10 -6.90
N GLY A 117 -4.34 3.23 -7.68
CA GLY A 117 -4.01 2.95 -9.07
C GLY A 117 -5.19 3.32 -9.97
N ARG A 118 -4.92 3.65 -11.24
CA ARG A 118 -5.95 3.93 -12.24
C ARG A 118 -5.55 3.43 -13.62
N VAL A 119 -6.53 3.08 -14.44
CA VAL A 119 -6.35 2.67 -15.82
C VAL A 119 -7.47 3.23 -16.70
N GLU A 120 -7.09 3.76 -17.86
CA GLU A 120 -8.02 4.16 -18.91
C GLU A 120 -8.09 3.05 -19.95
N PHE A 121 -9.29 2.69 -20.38
CA PHE A 121 -9.51 1.62 -21.33
C PHE A 121 -10.83 1.83 -22.08
N ASN A 122 -10.86 1.33 -23.31
CA ASN A 122 -12.05 1.42 -24.15
C ASN A 122 -12.79 0.09 -24.17
N VAL A 123 -14.04 0.11 -23.70
CA VAL A 123 -14.97 -1.00 -23.92
C VAL A 123 -15.52 -0.87 -25.35
N LYS A 124 -15.36 -1.92 -26.15
CA LYS A 124 -15.75 -1.97 -27.57
C LYS A 124 -17.09 -2.65 -27.78
#